data_AF-A0A075G0B3-F1
#
_entry.id   AF-A0A075G0B3-F1
#
_cell.length_a   1.000
_cell.length_b   1.000
_cell.length_c   1.000
_cell.angle_alpha   90.00
_cell.angle_beta   90.00
_cell.angle_gamma   90.00
#
_symmetry.space_group_name_H-M   'P 1'
#
loop_
_entity.id
_entity.type
_entity.pdbx_description
1 polymer ?
#
loop_
_entity_poly.entity_id
_entity_poly.type
_entity_poly.pdbx_seq_one_letter_code
_entity_poly.pdbx_strand_id
1 'polypeptide(L)' 'MGRTYDEWIKTQDQALVAKVRAGDESNKPLLNQLNWIWVANLVGKKPELNPSSAELLDWVTSGQIEAMRK' A
#
# COMPACT_ATOMS: atom_id res chain seq x y z
N MET A 1 16.21 -3.41 6.62
CA MET A 1 14.86 -3.09 7.13
C MET A 1 14.40 -1.86 6.39
N GLY A 2 13.38 -2.00 5.53
CA GLY A 2 12.77 -0.88 4.80
C GLY A 2 11.77 -0.13 5.67
N ARG A 3 11.01 0.79 5.08
CA ARG A 3 9.92 1.49 5.79
C ARG A 3 8.80 0.51 6.13
N THR A 4 8.05 0.79 7.18
CA THR A 4 6.77 0.12 7.47
C THR A 4 5.68 0.54 6.50
N TYR A 5 4.59 -0.24 6.41
CA TYR A 5 3.42 0.15 5.63
C TYR A 5 2.86 1.51 6.09
N ASP A 6 2.77 1.74 7.41
CA ASP A 6 2.23 2.98 7.98
C ASP A 6 3.09 4.21 7.66
N GLU A 7 4.42 4.05 7.58
CA GLU A 7 5.30 5.12 7.12
C GLU A 7 5.12 5.39 5.63
N TRP A 8 5.02 4.33 4.83
CA TRP A 8 4.85 4.44 3.39
C TRP A 8 3.50 5.07 3.01
N ILE A 9 2.39 4.63 3.61
CA ILE A 9 1.04 5.09 3.24
C ILE A 9 0.84 6.59 3.49
N LYS A 10 1.56 7.16 4.47
CA LYS A 10 1.55 8.61 4.76
C LYS A 10 2.26 9.45 3.69
N THR A 11 3.13 8.84 2.88
CA THR A 11 3.79 9.51 1.74
C THR A 11 2.93 9.56 0.48
N GLN A 12 1.83 8.81 0.45
CA GLN A 12 0.93 8.72 -0.68
C GLN A 12 -0.09 9.86 -0.69
N ASP A 13 -0.78 10.04 -1.81
CA ASP A 13 -1.92 10.95 -1.87
C ASP A 13 -3.04 10.44 -0.94
N GLN A 14 -3.30 11.18 0.13
CA GLN A 14 -4.27 10.78 1.15
C GLN A 14 -5.71 10.72 0.62
N ALA A 15 -6.06 11.50 -0.41
CA ALA A 15 -7.37 11.41 -1.04
C ALA A 15 -7.52 10.09 -1.81
N LEU A 16 -6.44 9.65 -2.48
CA LEU A 16 -6.41 8.34 -3.14
C LEU A 16 -6.46 7.20 -2.12
N VAL A 17 -5.67 7.29 -1.04
CA VAL A 17 -5.68 6.28 0.04
C VAL A 17 -7.08 6.14 0.62
N ALA A 18 -7.75 7.25 0.96
CA ALA A 18 -9.12 7.22 1.47
C ALA A 18 -10.09 6.55 0.49
N LYS A 19 -9.97 6.84 -0.81
CA LYS A 19 -10.80 6.20 -1.85
C LYS A 19 -10.54 4.70 -1.96
N VAL A 20 -9.29 4.28 -1.92
CA VAL A 20 -8.89 2.87 -2.05
C VAL A 20 -9.26 2.06 -0.81
N ARG A 21 -9.24 2.68 0.38
CA ARG A 21 -9.55 2.08 1.67
C ARG A 21 -11.02 2.21 2.08
N ALA A 22 -11.84 2.91 1.28
CA ALA A 22 -13.25 3.15 1.59
C ALA A 22 -14.02 1.84 1.80
N GLY A 23 -14.67 1.71 2.96
CA GLY A 23 -15.42 0.51 3.36
C GLY A 23 -14.56 -0.65 3.88
N ASP A 24 -13.24 -0.46 4.03
CA ASP A 24 -12.30 -1.45 4.54
C ASP A 24 -11.34 -0.87 5.62
N GLU A 25 -11.72 0.25 6.23
CA GLU A 25 -10.86 1.07 7.07
C GLU A 25 -10.39 0.35 8.33
N SER A 26 -11.25 -0.48 8.92
CA SER A 26 -10.98 -1.21 10.17
C SER A 26 -10.17 -2.50 9.98
N ASN A 27 -10.02 -2.97 8.74
CA ASN A 27 -9.26 -4.19 8.45
C ASN A 27 -7.82 -3.88 8.08
N LYS A 28 -6.96 -4.90 8.09
CA LYS A 28 -5.61 -4.76 7.54
C LYS A 28 -5.68 -4.39 6.05
N PRO A 29 -4.73 -3.58 5.54
CA PRO A 29 -4.63 -3.27 4.12
C PRO A 29 -4.48 -4.54 3.28
N LEU A 30 -5.22 -4.61 2.18
CA LEU A 30 -5.07 -5.69 1.21
C LEU A 30 -3.98 -5.36 0.19
N LEU A 31 -3.20 -6.36 -0.22
CA LEU A 31 -2.20 -6.20 -1.29
C LEU A 31 -2.80 -5.58 -2.56
N ASN A 32 -4.04 -5.93 -2.89
CA ASN A 32 -4.73 -5.36 -4.05
C ASN A 32 -5.00 -3.85 -3.90
N GLN A 33 -5.26 -3.35 -2.69
CA GLN A 33 -5.40 -1.91 -2.42
C GLN A 33 -4.08 -1.18 -2.66
N LEU A 34 -2.97 -1.76 -2.21
CA LEU A 34 -1.63 -1.22 -2.47
C LEU A 34 -1.31 -1.22 -3.96
N ASN A 35 -1.67 -2.29 -4.69
CA ASN A 35 -1.48 -2.37 -6.14
C ASN A 35 -2.22 -1.26 -6.89
N TRP A 36 -3.42 -0.87 -6.43
CA TRP A 36 -4.15 0.27 -7.00
C TRP A 36 -3.39 1.59 -6.83
N ILE A 37 -2.86 1.86 -5.62
CA ILE A 37 -2.06 3.06 -5.35
C ILE A 37 -0.79 3.03 -6.22
N TRP A 38 -0.16 1.87 -6.35
CA TRP A 38 1.02 1.69 -7.19
C TRP A 38 0.73 2.06 -8.65
N VAL A 39 -0.31 1.48 -9.26
CA VAL A 39 -0.68 1.79 -10.63
C VAL A 39 -1.00 3.28 -10.80
N ALA A 40 -1.70 3.90 -9.84
CA ALA A 40 -1.99 5.32 -9.88
C ALA A 40 -0.71 6.19 -9.87
N ASN A 41 0.28 5.84 -9.05
CA ASN A 41 1.58 6.51 -9.04
C ASN A 41 2.32 6.38 -10.39
N LEU A 42 2.28 5.20 -11.01
CA LEU A 42 2.90 4.98 -12.32
C LEU A 42 2.22 5.83 -13.42
N VAL A 43 0.89 5.86 -13.44
CA VAL A 43 0.12 6.71 -14.36
C VAL A 43 0.42 8.20 -14.11
N GLY A 44 0.59 8.59 -12.85
CA GLY A 44 1.01 9.93 -12.43
C GLY A 44 2.49 10.26 -12.65
N LYS A 45 3.28 9.35 -13.24
CA LYS A 45 4.74 9.48 -13.45
C LYS A 45 5.54 9.72 -12.17
N LYS A 46 5.11 9.13 -11.05
CA LYS A 46 5.78 9.17 -9.74
C LYS A 46 6.21 7.78 -9.27
N PRO A 47 7.01 7.02 -10.04
CA PRO A 47 7.40 5.66 -9.69
C PRO A 47 8.18 5.57 -8.36
N GLU A 48 8.86 6.64 -7.95
CA GLU A 48 9.65 6.76 -6.72
C GLU A 48 8.81 6.68 -5.43
N LEU A 49 7.50 6.94 -5.53
CA LEU A 49 6.60 6.81 -4.39
C LEU A 49 6.22 5.36 -4.08
N ASN A 50 6.51 4.42 -4.99
CA ASN A 50 6.14 3.02 -4.81
C ASN A 50 7.09 2.32 -3.83
N PRO A 51 6.62 1.28 -3.14
CA PRO A 51 7.48 0.47 -2.31
C PRO A 51 8.43 -0.36 -3.18
N SER A 52 9.57 -0.71 -2.62
CA SER A 52 10.42 -1.75 -3.19
C SER A 52 9.79 -3.14 -3.04
N SER A 53 10.19 -4.10 -3.88
CA SER A 53 9.76 -5.49 -3.75
C SER A 53 10.15 -6.11 -2.39
N ALA A 54 11.25 -5.64 -1.78
CA ALA A 54 11.68 -6.07 -0.46
C ALA A 54 10.77 -5.55 0.66
N GLU A 55 10.36 -4.28 0.60
CA GLU A 55 9.36 -3.71 1.51
C GLU A 55 8.02 -4.46 1.38
N LEU A 56 7.56 -4.70 0.14
CA LEU A 56 6.30 -5.42 -0.09
C LEU A 56 6.33 -6.85 0.49
N LEU A 57 7.43 -7.57 0.28
CA LEU A 57 7.62 -8.91 0.84
C LEU A 57 7.65 -8.89 2.38
N ASP A 58 8.33 -7.91 2.97
CA ASP A 58 8.40 -7.74 4.42
C ASP A 58 7.00 -7.47 5.01
N TRP A 59 6.21 -6.61 4.39
CA TRP A 59 4.87 -6.28 4.89
C TRP A 59 3.89 -7.44 4.82
N VAL A 60 3.97 -8.27 3.78
CA VAL A 60 3.16 -9.49 3.66
C VAL A 60 3.59 -10.52 4.70
N THR A 61 4.90 -10.76 4.86
CA THR A 61 5.41 -11.81 5.75
C THR A 61 5.33 -11.44 7.23
N SER A 62 5.45 -10.14 7.57
CA SER A 62 5.23 -9.62 8.93
C SER A 62 3.74 -9.43 9.28
N GLY A 63 2.84 -9.55 8.30
CA GLY A 63 1.41 -9.39 8.50
C GLY A 63 0.94 -7.95 8.72
N GLN A 64 1.74 -6.96 8.29
CA GLN A 64 1.31 -5.55 8.20
C GLN A 64 0.21 -5.37 7.15
N ILE A 65 0.25 -6.17 6.07
CA ILE A 65 -0.79 -6.23 5.03
C ILE A 65 -1.24 -7.67 4.79
N GLU A 66 -2.44 -7.83 4.26
CA GLU A 66 -3.02 -9.11 3.87
C GLU A 66 -2.84 -9.33 2.37
N ALA A 67 -2.19 -10.45 1.98
CA ALA A 67 -2.09 -10.81 0.57
C ALA A 67 -3.47 -11.11 -0.04
N MET A 68 -4.31 -11.84 0.71
CA MET A 68 -5.71 -12.11 0.40
C MET A 68 -6.51 -12.24 1.69
N ARG A 69 -7.80 -11.90 1.65
CA ARG A 69 -8.77 -12.18 2.72
C ARG A 69 -9.63 -13.37 2.32
N LYS A 70 -9.82 -14.32 3.24
CA LYS A 70 -10.72 -15.47 3.06
C LYS A 70 -12.15 -15.11 3.44
#